data_AF-A0AAW8RXA2-F1
#
_entry.id   AF-A0AAW8RXA2-F1
#
_cell.length_a   1.000
_cell.length_b   1.000
_cell.length_c   1.000
_cell.angle_alpha   90.00
_cell.angle_beta   90.00
_cell.angle_gamma   90.00
#
_symmetry.space_group_name_H-M   'P 1'
#
loop_
_entity.id
_entity.type
_entity.pdbx_description
1 polymer ?
#
loop_
_entity_poly.entity_id
_entity_poly.type
_entity_poly.pdbx_seq_one_letter_code
_entity_poly.pdbx_strand_id
1 'polypeptide(L)'
;MGLLKLISNRISTEWKETFNKNVDILNRIIRGQTTKIDTTNKRIDNLVLKSGGDSPNEVVDARVNNNAEQFDTLQGRLTAAENKHDQDVQDINDIQNDQQKQLEQLNNGIGRLMGTYGATIDLFVSIEKGDDKNGDGTEQNPFATIQMAVNQIPLISSARATIWVDDGVYLENVILSSIFCVSLTIRTIQNVDSLDLSKVDLPVKVRSIGFASSAGYFHIYGLQAVDTANAIQTDGNTCAFFCKQGGYLALNKVKCAENTSSSTNYNALYVNGNSKMNIYYSHFVNQAILLRASAMSTALFSGTNTGSGNVVGISADSGAIVTDASSTTSGSTTKYKVQLGLVVTKGQVFS
;
A
#
# COMPACT_ATOMS: atom_id res chain seq x y z
N MET A 1 -44.49 -67.16 17.32
CA MET A 1 -45.55 -67.77 18.16
C MET A 1 -45.00 -69.04 18.80
N GLY A 2 -45.37 -69.34 20.05
CA GLY A 2 -44.92 -70.54 20.75
C GLY A 2 -45.76 -71.77 20.42
N LEU A 3 -45.24 -72.95 20.74
CA LEU A 3 -45.95 -74.22 20.67
C LEU A 3 -47.12 -74.22 21.67
N LEU A 4 -48.26 -74.77 21.23
CA LEU A 4 -49.51 -74.80 22.01
C LEU A 4 -49.55 -76.02 22.93
N LYS A 5 -50.03 -75.80 24.15
CA LYS A 5 -50.32 -76.86 25.11
C LYS A 5 -51.61 -77.60 24.74
N LEU A 6 -51.70 -78.88 25.08
CA LEU A 6 -52.94 -79.64 24.94
C LEU A 6 -53.85 -79.35 26.16
N ILE A 7 -54.95 -78.66 25.91
CA ILE A 7 -55.90 -78.21 26.94
C ILE A 7 -57.22 -78.99 26.88
N SER A 8 -57.70 -79.39 25.69
CA SER A 8 -58.99 -80.10 25.52
C SER A 8 -58.87 -81.35 24.63
N ASN A 9 -58.63 -82.51 25.23
CA ASN A 9 -58.75 -83.82 24.53
C ASN A 9 -59.04 -84.97 25.53
N ARG A 10 -59.38 -86.16 25.03
CA ARG A 10 -59.72 -87.37 25.81
C ARG A 10 -58.50 -88.20 26.29
N ILE A 11 -57.28 -87.65 26.22
CA ILE A 11 -56.04 -88.35 26.61
C ILE A 11 -55.87 -88.32 28.14
N SER A 12 -55.19 -89.32 28.72
CA SER A 12 -54.92 -89.41 30.16
C SER A 12 -54.16 -88.19 30.70
N THR A 13 -54.44 -87.82 31.94
CA THR A 13 -53.92 -86.61 32.60
C THR A 13 -52.39 -86.61 32.71
N GLU A 14 -51.79 -87.75 33.05
CA GLU A 14 -50.31 -87.88 33.17
C GLU A 14 -49.59 -87.64 31.83
N TRP A 15 -50.18 -88.10 30.73
CA TRP A 15 -49.60 -87.90 29.40
C TRP A 15 -49.72 -86.43 28.98
N LYS A 16 -50.84 -85.77 29.29
CA LYS A 16 -51.02 -84.33 29.06
C LYS A 16 -50.00 -83.50 29.84
N GLU A 17 -49.75 -83.82 31.09
CA GLU A 17 -48.77 -83.11 31.91
C GLU A 17 -47.35 -83.28 31.36
N THR A 18 -46.98 -84.50 30.99
CA THR A 18 -45.67 -84.79 30.40
C THR A 18 -45.50 -84.06 29.06
N PHE A 19 -46.51 -84.09 28.19
CA PHE A 19 -46.52 -83.36 26.93
C PHE A 19 -46.41 -81.85 27.16
N ASN A 20 -47.22 -81.28 28.06
CA ASN A 20 -47.22 -79.84 28.33
C ASN A 20 -45.92 -79.36 28.99
N LYS A 21 -45.27 -80.19 29.83
CA LYS A 21 -43.92 -79.92 30.35
C LYS A 21 -42.88 -79.91 29.23
N ASN A 22 -42.96 -80.84 28.29
CA ASN A 22 -42.08 -80.84 27.11
C ASN A 22 -42.33 -79.61 26.22
N VAL A 23 -43.59 -79.21 26.03
CA VAL A 23 -43.96 -77.97 25.31
C VAL A 23 -43.40 -76.73 26.02
N ASP A 24 -43.42 -76.67 27.35
CA ASP A 24 -42.81 -75.57 28.11
C ASP A 24 -41.29 -75.50 27.94
N ILE A 25 -40.62 -76.64 27.99
CA ILE A 25 -39.17 -76.74 27.74
C ILE A 25 -38.85 -76.26 26.33
N LEU A 26 -39.58 -76.76 25.33
CA LEU A 26 -39.40 -76.36 23.93
C LEU A 26 -39.65 -74.87 23.72
N ASN A 27 -40.70 -74.31 24.32
CA ASN A 27 -40.99 -72.87 24.25
C ASN A 27 -39.88 -72.02 24.90
N ARG A 28 -39.30 -72.48 26.02
CA ARG A 28 -38.16 -71.79 26.65
C ARG A 28 -36.91 -71.82 25.77
N ILE A 29 -36.63 -72.97 25.14
CA ILE A 29 -35.52 -73.12 24.19
C ILE A 29 -35.73 -72.21 22.97
N ILE A 30 -36.92 -72.21 22.37
CA ILE A 30 -37.27 -71.35 21.22
C ILE A 30 -37.04 -69.88 21.58
N ARG A 31 -37.55 -69.42 22.73
CA ARG A 31 -37.33 -68.03 23.18
C ARG A 31 -35.85 -67.72 23.35
N GLY A 32 -35.09 -68.59 24.00
CA GLY A 32 -33.65 -68.42 24.17
C GLY A 32 -32.88 -68.37 22.85
N GLN A 33 -33.28 -69.18 21.86
CA GLN A 33 -32.72 -69.14 20.52
C GLN A 33 -33.09 -67.86 19.77
N THR A 34 -34.35 -67.43 19.81
CA THR A 34 -34.78 -66.16 19.21
C THR A 34 -33.97 -64.98 19.76
N THR A 35 -33.80 -64.88 21.08
CA THR A 35 -32.99 -63.81 21.68
C THR A 35 -31.52 -63.86 21.25
N LYS A 36 -30.93 -65.06 21.15
CA LYS A 36 -29.55 -65.22 20.64
C LYS A 36 -29.43 -64.83 19.17
N ILE A 37 -30.41 -65.21 18.34
CA ILE A 37 -30.48 -64.84 16.93
C ILE A 37 -30.60 -63.33 16.80
N ASP A 38 -31.52 -62.69 17.53
CA ASP A 38 -31.69 -61.23 17.51
C ASP A 38 -30.40 -60.50 17.94
N THR A 39 -29.72 -61.00 18.97
CA THR A 39 -28.43 -60.43 19.43
C THR A 39 -27.33 -60.62 18.38
N THR A 40 -27.32 -61.76 17.69
CA THR A 40 -26.34 -62.07 16.64
C THR A 40 -26.58 -61.22 15.39
N ASN A 41 -27.84 -61.11 14.96
CA ASN A 41 -28.25 -60.26 13.85
C ASN A 41 -27.85 -58.81 14.10
N LYS A 42 -28.14 -58.26 15.30
CA LYS A 42 -27.67 -56.91 15.68
C LYS A 42 -26.15 -56.74 15.60
N ARG A 43 -25.36 -57.78 15.90
CA ARG A 43 -23.89 -57.73 15.77
C ARG A 43 -23.44 -57.82 14.31
N ILE A 44 -24.13 -58.59 13.47
CA ILE A 44 -23.87 -58.71 12.03
C ILE A 44 -24.26 -57.41 11.31
N ASP A 45 -25.39 -56.80 11.68
CA ASP A 45 -25.86 -55.52 11.14
C ASP A 45 -24.86 -54.38 11.40
N ASN A 46 -24.08 -54.46 12.49
CA ASN A 46 -23.00 -53.52 12.77
C ASN A 46 -21.73 -53.77 11.91
N LEU A 47 -21.63 -54.90 11.20
CA LEU A 47 -20.46 -55.32 10.41
C LEU A 47 -20.73 -55.37 8.90
N VAL A 48 -21.99 -55.45 8.49
CA VAL A 48 -22.41 -55.53 7.09
C VAL A 48 -23.16 -54.25 6.73
N LEU A 49 -22.62 -53.46 5.80
CA LEU A 49 -23.21 -52.16 5.41
C LEU A 49 -24.44 -52.30 4.51
N LYS A 50 -24.45 -53.35 3.69
CA LYS A 50 -25.55 -53.70 2.78
C LYS A 50 -25.44 -55.19 2.45
N SER A 51 -26.57 -55.90 2.47
CA SER A 51 -26.66 -57.25 1.90
C SER A 51 -27.60 -57.24 0.70
N GLY A 52 -27.25 -57.97 -0.35
CA GLY A 52 -28.06 -58.12 -1.56
C GLY A 52 -27.67 -57.17 -2.69
N GLY A 53 -27.32 -57.79 -3.82
CA GLY A 53 -27.00 -57.22 -5.12
C GLY A 53 -27.42 -58.21 -6.21
N ASP A 54 -26.46 -58.68 -7.03
CA ASP A 54 -26.71 -59.71 -8.05
C ASP A 54 -26.90 -61.12 -7.45
N SER A 55 -26.60 -61.28 -6.16
CA SER A 55 -26.81 -62.52 -5.40
C SER A 55 -27.45 -62.22 -4.03
N PRO A 56 -28.40 -63.05 -3.55
CA PRO A 56 -28.96 -62.96 -2.21
C PRO A 56 -27.92 -63.14 -1.08
N ASN A 57 -26.74 -63.68 -1.39
CA ASN A 57 -25.68 -63.98 -0.43
C ASN A 57 -24.52 -62.97 -0.47
N GLU A 58 -24.62 -61.92 -1.28
CA GLU A 58 -23.60 -60.87 -1.36
C GLU A 58 -23.70 -59.94 -0.15
N VAL A 59 -22.56 -59.71 0.52
CA VAL A 59 -22.44 -58.81 1.66
C VAL A 59 -21.34 -57.79 1.40
N VAL A 60 -21.65 -56.51 1.61
CA VAL A 60 -20.66 -55.43 1.54
C VAL A 60 -19.95 -55.35 2.89
N ASP A 61 -18.67 -55.73 2.91
CA ASP A 61 -17.83 -55.75 4.10
C ASP A 61 -17.56 -54.32 4.60
N ALA A 62 -17.98 -54.02 5.84
CA ALA A 62 -17.75 -52.70 6.44
C ALA A 62 -16.27 -52.38 6.65
N ARG A 63 -15.36 -53.36 6.49
CA ARG A 63 -13.92 -53.17 6.61
C ARG A 63 -13.27 -52.56 5.37
N VAL A 64 -13.99 -52.38 4.27
CA VAL A 64 -13.42 -51.78 3.05
C VAL A 64 -13.72 -50.27 3.02
N ASN A 65 -12.71 -49.44 2.76
CA ASN A 65 -12.88 -47.99 2.60
C ASN A 65 -13.20 -47.60 1.14
N ASN A 66 -13.40 -46.30 0.90
CA ASN A 66 -13.69 -45.73 -0.43
C ASN A 66 -12.54 -45.87 -1.43
N ASN A 67 -11.33 -46.20 -0.98
CA ASN A 67 -10.16 -46.47 -1.82
C ASN A 67 -9.97 -47.97 -2.09
N ALA A 68 -10.97 -48.79 -1.77
CA ALA A 68 -10.93 -50.25 -1.86
C ALA A 68 -9.86 -50.93 -0.98
N GLU A 69 -9.35 -50.24 0.05
CA GLU A 69 -8.45 -50.82 1.04
C GLU A 69 -9.26 -51.60 2.08
N GLN A 70 -8.87 -52.85 2.32
CA GLN A 70 -9.49 -53.73 3.31
C GLN A 70 -8.70 -53.71 4.63
N PHE A 71 -9.39 -53.42 5.72
CA PHE A 71 -8.83 -53.39 7.07
C PHE A 71 -9.08 -54.72 7.80
N ASP A 72 -8.24 -55.06 8.78
CA ASP A 72 -8.43 -56.27 9.58
C ASP A 72 -9.77 -56.28 10.35
N THR A 73 -10.17 -55.11 10.84
CA THR A 73 -11.40 -54.90 11.61
C THR A 73 -12.10 -53.58 11.23
N LEU A 74 -13.41 -53.49 11.49
CA LEU A 74 -14.18 -52.25 11.29
C LEU A 74 -13.65 -51.12 12.18
N GLN A 75 -13.28 -51.44 13.42
CA GLN A 75 -12.66 -50.48 14.34
C GLN A 75 -11.35 -49.91 13.76
N GLY A 76 -10.52 -50.75 13.14
CA GLY A 76 -9.29 -50.32 12.46
C GLY A 76 -9.58 -49.32 11.33
N ARG A 77 -10.59 -49.59 10.51
CA ARG A 77 -11.03 -48.66 9.45
C ARG A 77 -11.52 -47.32 10.02
N LEU A 78 -12.37 -47.36 11.07
CA LEU A 78 -12.89 -46.14 11.70
C LEU A 78 -11.76 -45.30 12.31
N THR A 79 -10.83 -45.93 13.03
CA THR A 79 -9.67 -45.26 13.61
C THR A 79 -8.79 -44.64 12.52
N ALA A 80 -8.55 -45.35 11.42
CA ALA A 80 -7.78 -44.81 10.29
C ALA A 80 -8.48 -43.60 9.64
N ALA A 81 -9.81 -43.64 9.51
CA ALA A 81 -10.59 -42.52 9.00
C ALA A 81 -10.57 -41.31 9.95
N GLU A 82 -10.70 -41.53 11.26
CA GLU A 82 -10.59 -40.48 12.29
C GLU A 82 -9.20 -39.84 12.28
N ASN A 83 -8.12 -40.64 12.27
CA ASN A 83 -6.75 -40.13 12.18
C ASN A 83 -6.52 -39.34 10.89
N LYS A 84 -7.06 -39.81 9.74
CA LYS A 84 -6.94 -39.07 8.48
C LYS A 84 -7.72 -37.76 8.54
N HIS A 85 -8.90 -37.77 9.14
CA HIS A 85 -9.71 -36.57 9.32
C HIS A 85 -9.01 -35.55 10.23
N ASP A 86 -8.39 -35.99 11.33
CA ASP A 86 -7.61 -35.12 12.20
C ASP A 86 -6.42 -34.49 11.46
N GLN A 87 -5.74 -35.28 10.60
CA GLN A 87 -4.68 -34.75 9.73
C GLN A 87 -5.22 -33.75 8.71
N ASP A 88 -6.35 -34.06 8.04
CA ASP A 88 -6.97 -33.15 7.08
C ASP A 88 -7.36 -31.82 7.75
N VAL A 89 -7.86 -31.87 8.98
CA VAL A 89 -8.19 -30.67 9.77
C VAL A 89 -6.93 -29.87 10.11
N GLN A 90 -5.83 -30.53 10.50
CA GLN A 90 -4.54 -29.85 10.72
C GLN A 90 -4.01 -29.19 9.45
N ASP A 91 -3.99 -29.92 8.33
CA ASP A 91 -3.53 -29.41 7.04
C ASP A 91 -4.36 -28.19 6.59
N ILE A 92 -5.69 -28.25 6.77
CA ILE A 92 -6.59 -27.12 6.49
C ILE A 92 -6.27 -25.91 7.37
N ASN A 93 -6.03 -26.11 8.68
CA ASN A 93 -5.68 -25.02 9.59
C ASN A 93 -4.35 -24.35 9.20
N ASP A 94 -3.35 -25.15 8.81
CA ASP A 94 -2.06 -24.63 8.37
C ASP A 94 -2.19 -23.82 7.07
N ILE A 95 -2.94 -24.33 6.09
CA ILE A 95 -3.27 -23.60 4.85
C ILE A 95 -4.00 -22.29 5.16
N GLN A 96 -4.97 -22.30 6.08
CA GLN A 96 -5.73 -21.11 6.45
C GLN A 96 -4.84 -20.06 7.13
N ASN A 97 -3.93 -20.49 8.01
CA ASN A 97 -2.94 -19.60 8.64
C ASN A 97 -2.00 -18.97 7.61
N ASP A 98 -1.54 -19.74 6.62
CA ASP A 98 -0.67 -19.21 5.57
C ASP A 98 -1.41 -18.29 4.60
N GLN A 99 -2.67 -18.61 4.26
CA GLN A 99 -3.53 -17.70 3.49
C GLN A 99 -3.75 -16.37 4.21
N GLN A 100 -3.95 -16.39 5.53
CA GLN A 100 -4.08 -15.17 6.32
C GLN A 100 -2.82 -14.30 6.24
N LYS A 101 -1.63 -14.90 6.39
CA LYS A 101 -0.35 -14.18 6.24
C LYS A 101 -0.18 -13.58 4.83
N GLN A 102 -0.56 -14.32 3.79
CA GLN A 102 -0.49 -13.82 2.41
C GLN A 102 -1.46 -12.65 2.17
N LEU A 103 -2.68 -12.73 2.72
CA LEU A 103 -3.66 -11.64 2.65
C LEU A 103 -3.18 -10.39 3.41
N GLU A 104 -2.56 -10.57 4.58
CA GLU A 104 -1.93 -9.47 5.32
C GLU A 104 -0.80 -8.82 4.52
N GLN A 105 0.07 -9.61 3.89
CA GLN A 105 1.13 -9.09 3.01
C GLN A 105 0.55 -8.32 1.81
N LEU A 106 -0.51 -8.86 1.18
CA LEU A 106 -1.19 -8.21 0.06
C LEU A 106 -1.82 -6.87 0.49
N ASN A 107 -2.56 -6.87 1.58
CA ASN A 107 -3.20 -5.66 2.12
C ASN A 107 -2.16 -4.59 2.47
N ASN A 108 -1.03 -4.98 3.06
CA ASN A 108 0.09 -4.08 3.33
C ASN A 108 0.68 -3.50 2.03
N GLY A 109 0.83 -4.32 0.98
CA GLY A 109 1.29 -3.87 -0.33
C GLY A 109 0.33 -2.86 -0.99
N ILE A 110 -0.97 -3.14 -0.96
CA ILE A 110 -2.01 -2.24 -1.48
C ILE A 110 -2.01 -0.91 -0.71
N GLY A 111 -1.94 -0.97 0.63
CA GLY A 111 -1.89 0.22 1.48
C GLY A 111 -0.70 1.14 1.13
N ARG A 112 0.49 0.57 0.89
CA ARG A 112 1.68 1.34 0.47
C ARG A 112 1.53 1.96 -0.92
N LEU A 113 0.86 1.27 -1.84
CA LEU A 113 0.70 1.75 -3.21
C LEU A 113 -0.35 2.83 -3.34
N MET A 114 -1.52 2.64 -2.71
CA MET A 114 -2.71 3.46 -2.93
C MET A 114 -3.03 4.45 -1.81
N GLY A 115 -2.51 4.21 -0.59
CA GLY A 115 -2.97 4.90 0.60
C GLY A 115 -4.48 4.70 0.87
N THR A 116 -5.03 5.49 1.78
CA THR A 116 -6.47 5.50 2.08
C THR A 116 -7.21 6.34 1.03
N TYR A 117 -8.18 5.73 0.34
CA TYR A 117 -8.96 6.39 -0.70
C TYR A 117 -9.69 7.63 -0.16
N GLY A 118 -9.42 8.81 -0.74
CA GLY A 118 -10.12 10.06 -0.41
C GLY A 118 -9.68 10.74 0.90
N ALA A 119 -8.69 10.21 1.61
CA ALA A 119 -8.14 10.85 2.80
C ALA A 119 -7.24 12.05 2.41
N THR A 120 -7.09 13.02 3.32
CA THR A 120 -6.01 14.01 3.25
C THR A 120 -4.82 13.45 4.03
N ILE A 121 -3.61 13.55 3.49
CA ILE A 121 -2.38 13.12 4.15
C ILE A 121 -1.71 14.37 4.70
N ASP A 122 -1.68 14.53 6.01
CA ASP A 122 -0.94 15.61 6.67
C ASP A 122 0.23 15.00 7.44
N LEU A 123 1.45 15.39 7.07
CA LEU A 123 2.69 14.93 7.70
C LEU A 123 3.45 16.13 8.28
N PHE A 124 3.99 15.96 9.47
CA PHE A 124 4.71 17.01 10.19
C PHE A 124 6.20 16.67 10.30
N VAL A 125 7.03 17.70 10.15
CA VAL A 125 8.50 17.61 10.21
C VAL A 125 9.02 18.66 11.17
N SER A 126 9.91 18.28 12.09
CA SER A 126 10.53 19.19 13.06
C SER A 126 11.93 18.71 13.43
N ILE A 127 12.94 19.59 13.36
CA ILE A 127 14.30 19.29 13.83
C ILE A 127 14.34 19.03 15.35
N GLU A 128 13.54 19.76 16.13
CA GLU A 128 13.61 19.69 17.59
C GLU A 128 12.85 18.50 18.16
N LYS A 129 11.70 18.16 17.56
CA LYS A 129 10.78 17.14 18.08
C LYS A 129 10.75 15.86 17.26
N GLY A 130 11.32 15.87 16.05
CA GLY A 130 11.16 14.81 15.09
C GLY A 130 12.08 13.60 15.34
N ASP A 131 11.60 12.43 14.95
CA ASP A 131 12.37 11.19 14.96
C ASP A 131 12.05 10.38 13.70
N ASP A 132 13.02 10.17 12.82
CA ASP A 132 12.82 9.40 11.58
C ASP A 132 12.71 7.89 11.82
N LYS A 133 13.07 7.41 13.01
CA LYS A 133 13.01 5.99 13.37
C LYS A 133 11.69 5.63 14.03
N ASN A 134 11.18 6.50 14.90
CA ASN A 134 9.99 6.21 15.72
C ASN A 134 8.83 7.21 15.50
N GLY A 135 9.07 8.34 14.82
CA GLY A 135 8.02 9.28 14.45
C GLY A 135 7.03 8.62 13.48
N ASP A 136 5.77 9.01 13.60
CA ASP A 136 4.67 8.54 12.74
C ASP A 136 4.20 9.62 11.76
N GLY A 137 4.80 10.82 11.82
CA GLY A 137 4.47 11.95 10.97
C GLY A 137 3.28 12.76 11.44
N THR A 138 2.68 12.44 12.58
CA THR A 138 1.67 13.29 13.23
C THR A 138 2.31 14.54 13.84
N GLU A 139 1.50 15.53 14.20
CA GLU A 139 1.99 16.75 14.87
C GLU A 139 2.64 16.43 16.23
N GLN A 140 2.17 15.38 16.92
CA GLN A 140 2.69 14.95 18.22
C GLN A 140 4.00 14.16 18.10
N ASN A 141 4.14 13.35 17.04
CA ASN A 141 5.34 12.55 16.75
C ASN A 141 5.84 12.81 15.32
N PRO A 142 6.37 14.02 15.02
CA PRO A 142 6.77 14.39 13.67
C PRO A 142 8.01 13.60 13.21
N PHE A 143 8.29 13.65 11.90
CA PHE A 143 9.56 13.20 11.35
C PHE A 143 10.67 14.24 11.60
N ALA A 144 11.93 13.79 11.66
CA ALA A 144 13.08 14.68 11.80
C ALA A 144 13.46 15.31 10.45
N THR A 145 13.23 14.60 9.35
CA THR A 145 13.64 15.03 8.00
C THR A 145 12.48 15.17 7.03
N ILE A 146 12.62 16.08 6.08
CA ILE A 146 11.64 16.28 5.02
C ILE A 146 11.63 15.06 4.09
N GLN A 147 12.80 14.47 3.82
CA GLN A 147 12.87 13.25 3.00
C GLN A 147 12.12 12.07 3.64
N MET A 148 12.14 11.93 4.97
CA MET A 148 11.38 10.87 5.62
C MET A 148 9.87 11.05 5.45
N ALA A 149 9.35 12.27 5.62
CA ALA A 149 7.95 12.57 5.35
C ALA A 149 7.58 12.30 3.88
N VAL A 150 8.44 12.68 2.94
CA VAL A 150 8.25 12.35 1.51
C VAL A 150 8.15 10.84 1.28
N ASN A 151 8.97 10.04 1.95
CA ASN A 151 9.00 8.59 1.78
C ASN A 151 7.72 7.90 2.29
N GLN A 152 6.92 8.56 3.12
CA GLN A 152 5.62 8.03 3.56
C GLN A 152 4.49 8.29 2.57
N ILE A 153 4.71 9.13 1.55
CA ILE A 153 3.70 9.44 0.55
C ILE A 153 3.54 8.22 -0.37
N PRO A 154 2.31 7.69 -0.55
CA PRO A 154 2.06 6.62 -1.50
C PRO A 154 2.47 7.00 -2.92
N LEU A 155 3.07 6.05 -3.64
CA LEU A 155 3.54 6.28 -5.00
C LEU A 155 2.39 6.64 -5.97
N ILE A 156 1.19 6.08 -5.74
CA ILE A 156 0.00 6.38 -6.53
C ILE A 156 -1.10 6.81 -5.56
N SER A 157 -1.38 8.11 -5.50
CA SER A 157 -2.33 8.64 -4.53
C SER A 157 -3.44 9.44 -5.21
N SER A 158 -4.69 9.10 -4.88
CA SER A 158 -5.83 9.99 -5.14
C SER A 158 -5.99 11.07 -4.06
N ALA A 159 -5.20 10.98 -2.97
CA ALA A 159 -5.22 11.92 -1.87
C ALA A 159 -4.50 13.24 -2.21
N ARG A 160 -4.83 14.26 -1.42
CA ARG A 160 -4.01 15.48 -1.32
C ARG A 160 -3.09 15.31 -0.12
N ALA A 161 -1.80 15.55 -0.33
CA ALA A 161 -0.79 15.46 0.71
C ALA A 161 -0.22 16.84 1.05
N THR A 162 -0.01 17.10 2.33
CA THR A 162 0.68 18.29 2.84
C THR A 162 1.77 17.86 3.82
N ILE A 163 3.00 18.32 3.58
CA ILE A 163 4.11 18.24 4.53
C ILE A 163 4.24 19.61 5.18
N TRP A 164 3.97 19.66 6.49
CA TRP A 164 4.12 20.81 7.37
C TRP A 164 5.50 20.80 8.01
N VAL A 165 6.30 21.80 7.71
CA VAL A 165 7.69 21.90 8.17
C VAL A 165 7.82 22.99 9.22
N ASP A 166 8.24 22.59 10.42
CA ASP A 166 8.54 23.48 11.53
C ASP A 166 9.82 24.30 11.25
N ASP A 167 9.97 25.42 11.92
CA ASP A 167 11.08 26.36 11.73
C ASP A 167 12.43 25.64 11.91
N GLY A 168 13.39 25.88 11.02
CA GLY A 168 14.65 25.15 11.08
C GLY A 168 15.51 25.18 9.82
N VAL A 169 16.71 24.58 9.95
CA VAL A 169 17.70 24.45 8.87
C VAL A 169 17.85 22.98 8.50
N TYR A 170 17.14 22.57 7.45
CA TYR A 170 17.11 21.23 6.90
C TYR A 170 18.12 21.13 5.77
N LEU A 171 19.37 20.81 6.09
CA LEU A 171 20.44 20.67 5.09
C LEU A 171 20.31 19.36 4.30
N GLU A 172 19.18 19.20 3.61
CA GLU A 172 18.74 18.02 2.87
C GLU A 172 18.65 18.28 1.36
N ASN A 173 19.00 17.27 0.57
CA ASN A 173 18.69 17.20 -0.85
C ASN A 173 17.44 16.34 -1.02
N VAL A 174 16.27 16.96 -0.93
CA VAL A 174 14.99 16.25 -0.98
C VAL A 174 14.64 15.91 -2.43
N ILE A 175 14.42 14.63 -2.71
CA ILE A 175 14.03 14.14 -4.03
C ILE A 175 12.73 13.37 -3.93
N LEU A 176 11.77 13.79 -4.74
CA LEU A 176 10.53 13.10 -4.96
C LEU A 176 10.60 12.44 -6.34
N SER A 177 10.72 11.11 -6.36
CA SER A 177 10.84 10.32 -7.59
C SER A 177 9.65 9.38 -7.76
N SER A 178 9.08 9.33 -8.97
CA SER A 178 8.02 8.38 -9.32
C SER A 178 6.76 8.49 -8.47
N ILE A 179 6.40 9.71 -8.04
CA ILE A 179 5.17 9.98 -7.30
C ILE A 179 4.09 10.48 -8.26
N PHE A 180 2.92 9.83 -8.20
CA PHE A 180 1.73 10.13 -8.99
C PHE A 180 0.60 10.50 -8.05
N CYS A 181 0.33 11.80 -7.90
CA CYS A 181 -0.68 12.28 -6.96
C CYS A 181 -1.56 13.39 -7.54
N VAL A 182 -2.72 13.62 -6.93
CA VAL A 182 -3.56 14.79 -7.25
C VAL A 182 -2.82 16.07 -6.90
N SER A 183 -2.38 16.19 -5.64
CA SER A 183 -1.55 17.31 -5.21
C SER A 183 -0.69 16.98 -4.00
N LEU A 184 0.53 17.53 -3.98
CA LEU A 184 1.43 17.48 -2.83
C LEU A 184 1.98 18.89 -2.54
N THR A 185 1.79 19.35 -1.30
CA THR A 185 2.31 20.63 -0.82
C THR A 185 3.41 20.40 0.21
N ILE A 186 4.57 21.04 0.06
CA ILE A 186 5.61 21.13 1.09
C ILE A 186 5.65 22.58 1.55
N ARG A 187 5.38 22.83 2.82
CA ARG A 187 5.24 24.21 3.31
C ARG A 187 5.77 24.39 4.72
N THR A 188 6.21 25.61 5.02
CA THR A 188 6.37 26.02 6.42
C THR A 188 5.02 26.01 7.15
N ILE A 189 5.05 25.68 8.43
CA ILE A 189 3.89 25.81 9.33
C ILE A 189 3.48 27.28 9.54
N GLN A 190 4.42 28.21 9.37
CA GLN A 190 4.17 29.64 9.52
C GLN A 190 3.33 30.21 8.36
N ASN A 191 2.66 31.32 8.62
CA ASN A 191 2.11 32.16 7.57
C ASN A 191 3.15 33.24 7.20
N VAL A 192 3.61 33.23 5.94
CA VAL A 192 4.66 34.14 5.45
C VAL A 192 4.14 35.15 4.40
N ASP A 193 2.82 35.29 4.27
CA ASP A 193 2.22 36.14 3.22
C ASP A 193 2.56 37.62 3.36
N SER A 194 2.71 38.11 4.59
CA SER A 194 3.04 39.51 4.88
C SER A 194 4.55 39.80 4.91
N LEU A 195 5.41 38.78 4.82
CA LEU A 195 6.85 38.97 4.90
C LEU A 195 7.42 39.66 3.65
N ASP A 196 8.28 40.66 3.88
CA ASP A 196 9.13 41.27 2.86
C ASP A 196 10.42 40.44 2.72
N LEU A 197 10.40 39.53 1.73
CA LEU A 197 11.47 38.57 1.49
C LEU A 197 12.83 39.21 1.10
N SER A 198 12.85 40.51 0.79
CA SER A 198 14.10 41.24 0.57
C SER A 198 14.84 41.61 1.86
N LYS A 199 14.14 41.55 3.01
CA LYS A 199 14.66 41.97 4.33
C LYS A 199 14.76 40.84 5.33
N VAL A 200 13.91 39.82 5.22
CA VAL A 200 13.86 38.71 6.17
C VAL A 200 14.17 37.38 5.50
N ASP A 201 14.78 36.49 6.25
CA ASP A 201 14.91 35.09 5.87
C ASP A 201 13.63 34.33 6.18
N LEU A 202 13.39 33.27 5.42
CA LEU A 202 12.28 32.37 5.69
C LEU A 202 12.61 31.44 6.88
N PRO A 203 11.57 31.03 7.64
CA PRO A 203 11.74 30.19 8.82
C PRO A 203 12.33 28.82 8.50
N VAL A 204 11.96 28.26 7.35
CA VAL A 204 12.45 26.96 6.88
C VAL A 204 13.52 27.17 5.82
N LYS A 205 14.72 26.66 6.10
CA LYS A 205 15.86 26.67 5.17
C LYS A 205 16.11 25.24 4.70
N VAL A 206 16.25 25.04 3.39
CA VAL A 206 16.50 23.74 2.77
C VAL A 206 17.67 23.82 1.80
N ARG A 207 18.40 22.73 1.58
CA ARG A 207 19.46 22.74 0.58
C ARG A 207 18.92 22.71 -0.84
N SER A 208 18.12 21.69 -1.13
CA SER A 208 17.41 21.60 -2.41
C SER A 208 16.20 20.70 -2.31
N ILE A 209 15.21 20.95 -3.17
CA ILE A 209 14.03 20.09 -3.34
C ILE A 209 13.77 19.91 -4.82
N GLY A 210 13.53 18.68 -5.26
CA GLY A 210 13.06 18.47 -6.61
C GLY A 210 12.21 17.25 -6.85
N PHE A 211 11.49 17.33 -7.96
CA PHE A 211 10.53 16.34 -8.42
C PHE A 211 11.06 15.75 -9.72
N ALA A 212 11.25 14.44 -9.76
CA ALA A 212 11.76 13.70 -10.90
C ALA A 212 10.77 12.61 -11.30
N SER A 213 10.47 12.52 -12.60
CA SER A 213 9.64 11.45 -13.18
C SER A 213 8.31 11.26 -12.43
N SER A 214 7.73 12.38 -11.96
CA SER A 214 6.56 12.43 -11.08
C SER A 214 5.43 13.20 -11.76
N ALA A 215 4.17 12.86 -11.47
CA ALA A 215 3.01 13.51 -12.06
C ALA A 215 2.02 13.99 -10.99
N GLY A 216 1.51 15.20 -11.17
CA GLY A 216 0.60 15.83 -10.22
C GLY A 216 0.82 17.34 -10.13
N TYR A 217 0.06 17.97 -9.23
CA TYR A 217 0.28 19.36 -8.83
C TYR A 217 1.14 19.41 -7.55
N PHE A 218 2.36 19.89 -7.68
CA PHE A 218 3.31 20.07 -6.60
C PHE A 218 3.35 21.54 -6.19
N HIS A 219 3.44 21.82 -4.89
CA HIS A 219 3.51 23.17 -4.38
C HIS A 219 4.56 23.28 -3.28
N ILE A 220 5.48 24.24 -3.40
CA ILE A 220 6.41 24.62 -2.32
C ILE A 220 6.06 26.02 -1.85
N TYR A 221 5.85 26.18 -0.55
CA TYR A 221 5.45 27.44 0.07
C TYR A 221 6.33 27.84 1.27
N GLY A 222 6.97 29.00 1.20
CA GLY A 222 7.64 29.61 2.36
C GLY A 222 8.97 28.97 2.77
N LEU A 223 9.71 28.41 1.80
CA LEU A 223 11.03 27.81 2.02
C LEU A 223 12.16 28.63 1.38
N GLN A 224 13.33 28.68 2.04
CA GLN A 224 14.53 29.33 1.53
C GLN A 224 15.61 28.31 1.17
N ALA A 225 16.19 28.43 -0.02
CA ALA A 225 17.34 27.64 -0.42
C ALA A 225 18.64 28.19 0.21
N VAL A 226 19.45 27.32 0.80
CA VAL A 226 20.75 27.62 1.42
C VAL A 226 21.76 26.51 1.11
N ASP A 227 23.03 26.70 1.46
CA ASP A 227 24.08 25.69 1.27
C ASP A 227 24.18 25.26 -0.21
N THR A 228 24.15 26.27 -1.09
CA THR A 228 23.95 26.10 -2.54
C THR A 228 25.12 25.38 -3.22
N ALA A 229 26.30 25.42 -2.62
CA ALA A 229 27.49 24.70 -3.08
C ALA A 229 27.31 23.17 -3.04
N ASN A 230 26.49 22.67 -2.11
CA ASN A 230 26.25 21.24 -1.89
C ASN A 230 24.88 20.78 -2.46
N ALA A 231 24.15 21.70 -3.11
CA ALA A 231 22.81 21.42 -3.62
C ALA A 231 22.83 20.31 -4.66
N ILE A 232 21.67 19.68 -4.85
CA ILE A 232 21.56 18.51 -5.72
C ILE A 232 22.01 18.81 -7.15
N GLN A 233 22.74 17.86 -7.72
CA GLN A 233 23.10 17.88 -9.13
C GLN A 233 22.14 16.99 -9.93
N THR A 234 21.54 17.56 -10.97
CA THR A 234 20.69 16.86 -11.93
C THR A 234 21.04 17.30 -13.34
N ASP A 235 21.26 16.34 -14.24
CA ASP A 235 21.52 16.62 -15.66
C ASP A 235 22.71 17.59 -15.87
N GLY A 236 23.74 17.48 -15.01
CA GLY A 236 24.92 18.36 -14.99
C GLY A 236 24.72 19.75 -14.37
N ASN A 237 23.52 20.03 -13.85
CA ASN A 237 23.13 21.30 -13.24
C ASN A 237 22.99 21.15 -11.72
N THR A 238 23.59 22.07 -10.96
CA THR A 238 23.34 22.19 -9.52
C THR A 238 22.07 23.03 -9.33
N CYS A 239 21.10 22.57 -8.53
CA CYS A 239 19.77 23.19 -8.48
C CYS A 239 19.23 23.39 -7.06
N ALA A 240 18.61 24.53 -6.76
CA ALA A 240 17.84 24.70 -5.51
C ALA A 240 16.45 24.06 -5.61
N PHE A 241 15.67 24.44 -6.62
CA PHE A 241 14.35 23.87 -6.87
C PHE A 241 14.26 23.35 -8.29
N PHE A 242 13.81 22.10 -8.48
CA PHE A 242 13.65 21.54 -9.82
C PHE A 242 12.41 20.67 -10.01
N CYS A 243 11.96 20.61 -11.26
CA CYS A 243 10.89 19.71 -11.69
C CYS A 243 11.24 19.14 -13.07
N LYS A 244 11.44 17.82 -13.15
CA LYS A 244 11.86 17.15 -14.38
C LYS A 244 11.04 15.91 -14.70
N GLN A 245 10.89 15.66 -15.99
CA GLN A 245 10.25 14.44 -16.53
C GLN A 245 8.79 14.24 -16.06
N GLY A 246 8.04 15.33 -15.83
CA GLY A 246 6.62 15.30 -15.52
C GLY A 246 6.19 16.30 -14.46
N GLY A 247 4.87 16.49 -14.35
CA GLY A 247 4.25 17.25 -13.27
C GLY A 247 4.18 18.76 -13.47
N TYR A 248 3.56 19.41 -12.48
CA TYR A 248 3.42 20.86 -12.38
C TYR A 248 3.93 21.31 -11.02
N LEU A 249 5.00 22.11 -10.95
CA LEU A 249 5.53 22.67 -9.72
C LEU A 249 5.16 24.16 -9.57
N ALA A 250 4.37 24.48 -8.56
CA ALA A 250 4.15 25.84 -8.09
C ALA A 250 5.19 26.19 -7.00
N LEU A 251 5.88 27.30 -7.17
CA LEU A 251 6.78 27.88 -6.18
C LEU A 251 6.21 29.21 -5.73
N ASN A 252 5.84 29.28 -4.45
CA ASN A 252 5.27 30.46 -3.85
C ASN A 252 6.04 30.86 -2.60
N LYS A 253 6.32 32.16 -2.45
CA LYS A 253 7.03 32.67 -1.26
C LYS A 253 8.34 31.93 -0.99
N VAL A 254 9.06 31.51 -2.05
CA VAL A 254 10.39 30.90 -1.90
C VAL A 254 11.48 31.95 -2.00
N LYS A 255 12.65 31.67 -1.41
CA LYS A 255 13.79 32.59 -1.44
C LYS A 255 15.09 31.88 -1.85
N CYS A 256 15.82 32.44 -2.81
CA CYS A 256 17.20 32.09 -3.11
C CYS A 256 18.06 33.35 -3.05
N ALA A 257 18.87 33.48 -1.99
CA ALA A 257 19.63 34.71 -1.72
C ALA A 257 21.12 34.49 -1.45
N GLU A 258 21.57 33.24 -1.30
CA GLU A 258 22.99 32.92 -1.28
C GLU A 258 23.61 33.23 -2.64
N ASN A 259 24.75 33.93 -2.66
CA ASN A 259 25.36 34.41 -3.90
C ASN A 259 26.01 33.25 -4.66
N THR A 260 25.45 32.92 -5.82
CA THR A 260 25.95 31.88 -6.72
C THR A 260 26.48 32.44 -8.03
N SER A 261 26.60 33.77 -8.17
CA SER A 261 26.99 34.44 -9.43
C SER A 261 28.33 34.00 -10.02
N SER A 262 29.26 33.48 -9.22
CA SER A 262 30.54 32.91 -9.68
C SER A 262 30.44 31.46 -10.17
N SER A 263 29.32 30.79 -9.93
CA SER A 263 29.08 29.41 -10.38
C SER A 263 28.80 29.37 -11.87
N THR A 264 29.31 28.33 -12.53
CA THR A 264 29.13 28.12 -13.97
C THR A 264 27.90 27.28 -14.31
N ASN A 265 27.36 26.52 -13.35
CA ASN A 265 26.28 25.56 -13.58
C ASN A 265 25.18 25.54 -12.50
N TYR A 266 25.15 26.51 -11.59
CA TYR A 266 24.09 26.64 -10.60
C TYR A 266 22.83 27.29 -11.18
N ASN A 267 21.68 26.67 -10.91
CA ASN A 267 20.36 27.13 -11.30
C ASN A 267 19.50 27.27 -10.04
N ALA A 268 18.97 28.45 -9.75
CA ALA A 268 18.02 28.58 -8.64
C ALA A 268 16.76 27.77 -8.93
N LEU A 269 16.30 27.80 -10.19
CA LEU A 269 15.11 27.12 -10.66
C LEU A 269 15.41 26.34 -11.94
N TYR A 270 15.07 25.06 -11.98
CA TYR A 270 15.29 24.21 -13.15
C TYR A 270 14.04 23.41 -13.52
N VAL A 271 13.58 23.56 -14.76
CA VAL A 271 12.47 22.77 -15.29
C VAL A 271 12.90 22.04 -16.57
N ASN A 272 12.53 20.76 -16.68
CA ASN A 272 12.96 19.88 -17.76
C ASN A 272 11.89 18.84 -18.14
N GLY A 273 11.93 18.32 -19.37
CA GLY A 273 11.29 17.04 -19.72
C GLY A 273 9.76 17.08 -19.61
N ASN A 274 9.10 17.92 -20.41
CA ASN A 274 7.65 18.11 -20.42
C ASN A 274 7.01 18.53 -19.06
N SER A 275 7.83 18.93 -18.09
CA SER A 275 7.35 19.44 -16.80
C SER A 275 6.93 20.91 -16.90
N LYS A 276 6.10 21.34 -15.95
CA LYS A 276 5.63 22.72 -15.84
C LYS A 276 6.09 23.33 -14.52
N MET A 277 6.45 24.62 -14.54
CA MET A 277 6.76 25.36 -13.31
C MET A 277 6.06 26.72 -13.30
N ASN A 278 5.47 27.11 -12.17
CA ASN A 278 4.87 28.43 -11.97
C ASN A 278 5.50 29.09 -10.74
N ILE A 279 6.03 30.30 -10.90
CA ILE A 279 6.81 30.99 -9.87
C ILE A 279 6.20 32.36 -9.60
N TYR A 280 5.82 32.63 -8.34
CA TYR A 280 5.14 33.86 -7.95
C TYR A 280 5.40 34.24 -6.48
N TYR A 281 5.34 35.55 -6.19
CA TYR A 281 5.63 36.16 -4.88
C TYR A 281 6.92 35.68 -4.19
N SER A 282 7.95 35.35 -4.97
CA SER A 282 9.21 34.78 -4.48
C SER A 282 10.38 35.77 -4.66
N HIS A 283 11.53 35.51 -4.02
CA HIS A 283 12.68 36.41 -4.01
C HIS A 283 13.98 35.75 -4.46
N PHE A 284 14.66 36.32 -5.47
CA PHE A 284 15.86 35.75 -6.06
C PHE A 284 16.94 36.81 -6.34
N VAL A 285 18.08 36.71 -5.67
CA VAL A 285 19.15 37.72 -5.75
C VAL A 285 20.53 37.08 -5.92
N ASN A 286 21.39 37.64 -6.78
CA ASN A 286 22.77 37.19 -7.02
C ASN A 286 22.92 35.72 -7.48
N GLN A 287 22.00 35.23 -8.31
CA GLN A 287 22.03 33.85 -8.82
C GLN A 287 22.82 33.73 -10.12
N ALA A 288 23.57 32.64 -10.34
CA ALA A 288 24.23 32.37 -11.62
C ALA A 288 23.20 32.24 -12.76
N ILE A 289 22.25 31.32 -12.62
CA ILE A 289 21.10 31.20 -13.51
C ILE A 289 19.86 31.20 -12.62
N LEU A 290 18.99 32.19 -12.79
CA LEU A 290 17.76 32.28 -12.00
C LEU A 290 16.76 31.19 -12.42
N LEU A 291 16.40 31.12 -13.70
CA LEU A 291 15.48 30.11 -14.21
C LEU A 291 16.00 29.50 -15.51
N ARG A 292 16.06 28.18 -15.56
CA ARG A 292 16.33 27.42 -16.78
C ARG A 292 15.17 26.50 -17.14
N ALA A 293 14.68 26.62 -18.37
CA ALA A 293 13.74 25.66 -18.97
C ALA A 293 14.40 24.90 -20.11
N SER A 294 14.29 23.57 -20.08
CA SER A 294 14.88 22.69 -21.09
C SER A 294 14.02 21.49 -21.48
N ALA A 295 14.35 20.82 -22.58
CA ALA A 295 13.72 19.58 -23.05
C ALA A 295 12.18 19.63 -23.05
N MET A 296 11.61 20.57 -23.80
CA MET A 296 10.17 20.79 -23.97
C MET A 296 9.40 21.11 -22.69
N SER A 297 10.08 21.55 -21.62
CA SER A 297 9.39 22.06 -20.43
C SER A 297 8.78 23.43 -20.65
N THR A 298 7.87 23.81 -19.75
CA THR A 298 7.25 25.14 -19.73
C THR A 298 7.39 25.79 -18.35
N ALA A 299 7.72 27.08 -18.30
CA ALA A 299 7.66 27.85 -17.05
C ALA A 299 6.86 29.15 -17.19
N LEU A 300 6.19 29.54 -16.11
CA LEU A 300 5.59 30.85 -15.92
C LEU A 300 6.34 31.57 -14.80
N PHE A 301 7.01 32.67 -15.14
CA PHE A 301 7.71 33.51 -14.17
C PHE A 301 6.99 34.85 -14.01
N SER A 302 6.23 34.98 -12.93
CA SER A 302 5.39 36.15 -12.63
C SER A 302 6.20 37.39 -12.26
N GLY A 303 5.66 38.57 -12.55
CA GLY A 303 6.22 39.88 -12.18
C GLY A 303 6.08 40.22 -10.71
N THR A 304 5.34 39.40 -9.96
CA THR A 304 5.25 39.46 -8.50
C THR A 304 6.55 39.01 -7.80
N ASN A 305 7.46 38.36 -8.51
CA ASN A 305 8.76 37.97 -7.98
C ASN A 305 9.70 39.18 -7.89
N THR A 306 10.54 39.20 -6.86
CA THR A 306 11.48 40.30 -6.57
C THR A 306 12.93 39.83 -6.52
N GLY A 307 13.88 40.78 -6.56
CA GLY A 307 15.32 40.54 -6.48
C GLY A 307 16.09 41.14 -7.65
N SER A 308 17.41 40.96 -7.70
CA SER A 308 18.30 41.55 -8.71
C SER A 308 19.70 40.92 -8.68
N GLY A 309 20.62 41.35 -9.56
CA GLY A 309 22.03 40.95 -9.50
C GLY A 309 22.31 39.54 -10.03
N ASN A 310 21.32 38.89 -10.65
CA ASN A 310 21.50 37.59 -11.27
C ASN A 310 22.38 37.70 -12.53
N VAL A 311 23.21 36.69 -12.82
CA VAL A 311 24.06 36.69 -14.02
C VAL A 311 23.21 36.39 -15.25
N VAL A 312 22.42 35.33 -15.21
CA VAL A 312 21.40 35.01 -16.23
C VAL A 312 20.03 35.00 -15.58
N GLY A 313 19.12 35.85 -16.05
CA GLY A 313 17.74 35.91 -15.56
C GLY A 313 16.93 34.69 -16.00
N ILE A 314 16.79 34.52 -17.31
CA ILE A 314 16.05 33.39 -17.90
C ILE A 314 16.92 32.71 -18.97
N SER A 315 17.04 31.38 -18.88
CA SER A 315 17.69 30.52 -19.86
C SER A 315 16.67 29.57 -20.50
N ALA A 316 16.31 29.80 -21.76
CA ALA A 316 15.42 28.94 -22.53
C ALA A 316 16.24 28.07 -23.50
N ASP A 317 16.52 26.83 -23.10
CA ASP A 317 17.34 25.88 -23.83
C ASP A 317 16.51 24.67 -24.22
N SER A 318 15.76 24.75 -25.33
CA SER A 318 14.73 23.78 -25.76
C SER A 318 13.47 23.72 -24.88
N GLY A 319 13.25 24.70 -24.00
CA GLY A 319 12.00 24.90 -23.24
C GLY A 319 11.32 26.24 -23.55
N ALA A 320 10.06 26.39 -23.12
CA ALA A 320 9.27 27.61 -23.27
C ALA A 320 9.08 28.33 -21.94
N ILE A 321 9.22 29.65 -21.92
CA ILE A 321 9.05 30.46 -20.70
C ILE A 321 8.14 31.64 -21.01
N VAL A 322 7.11 31.84 -20.18
CA VAL A 322 6.24 33.02 -20.21
C VAL A 322 6.60 33.92 -19.03
N THR A 323 6.80 35.20 -19.29
CA THR A 323 7.03 36.19 -18.23
C THR A 323 6.45 37.56 -18.61
N ASP A 324 5.95 38.30 -17.64
CA ASP A 324 5.45 39.67 -17.80
C ASP A 324 6.56 40.74 -17.68
N ALA A 325 7.83 40.32 -17.68
CA ALA A 325 9.02 41.14 -17.51
C ALA A 325 9.24 41.66 -16.06
N SER A 326 9.30 40.72 -15.10
CA SER A 326 9.68 41.01 -13.71
C SER A 326 10.91 41.92 -13.59
N SER A 327 10.95 42.75 -12.55
CA SER A 327 12.15 43.53 -12.18
C SER A 327 13.35 42.59 -11.91
N THR A 328 13.08 41.40 -11.39
CA THR A 328 14.06 40.34 -11.10
C THR A 328 14.85 39.89 -12.32
N THR A 329 14.16 39.66 -13.45
CA THR A 329 14.81 39.27 -14.71
C THR A 329 15.43 40.49 -15.40
N SER A 330 14.81 41.67 -15.28
CA SER A 330 15.34 42.92 -15.86
C SER A 330 16.62 43.42 -15.16
N GLY A 331 16.82 43.10 -13.88
CA GLY A 331 18.03 43.41 -13.11
C GLY A 331 19.15 42.37 -13.23
N SER A 332 19.08 41.48 -14.23
CA SER A 332 20.11 40.48 -14.52
C SER A 332 21.13 40.98 -15.55
N THR A 333 22.37 40.52 -15.47
CA THR A 333 23.43 40.91 -16.44
C THR A 333 23.06 40.47 -17.86
N THR A 334 22.66 39.20 -18.01
CA THR A 334 22.01 38.67 -19.21
C THR A 334 20.55 38.43 -18.89
N LYS A 335 19.67 39.29 -19.41
CA LYS A 335 18.23 39.16 -19.18
C LYS A 335 17.68 37.84 -19.68
N TYR A 336 17.96 37.51 -20.95
CA TYR A 336 17.52 36.29 -21.62
C TYR A 336 18.68 35.62 -22.34
N LYS A 337 18.85 34.31 -22.11
CA LYS A 337 19.72 33.43 -22.88
C LYS A 337 18.85 32.40 -23.58
N VAL A 338 18.70 32.53 -24.90
CA VAL A 338 17.80 31.68 -25.70
C VAL A 338 18.63 30.85 -26.67
N GLN A 339 18.43 29.54 -26.67
CA GLN A 339 19.00 28.60 -27.64
C GLN A 339 17.87 28.02 -28.51
N LEU A 340 17.56 26.72 -28.39
CA LEU A 340 16.42 26.08 -29.07
C LEU A 340 15.06 26.34 -28.39
N GLY A 341 15.03 27.23 -27.40
CA GLY A 341 13.83 27.52 -26.60
C GLY A 341 13.07 28.76 -27.04
N LEU A 342 12.07 29.14 -26.25
CA LEU A 342 11.26 30.35 -26.47
C LEU A 342 11.05 31.11 -25.15
N VAL A 343 11.16 32.43 -25.22
CA VAL A 343 10.74 33.33 -24.13
C VAL A 343 9.67 34.25 -24.67
N VAL A 344 8.47 34.20 -24.07
CA VAL A 344 7.32 35.03 -24.44
C VAL A 344 7.17 36.13 -23.40
N THR A 345 7.15 37.37 -23.88
CA THR A 345 6.90 38.54 -23.04
C THR A 345 5.67 39.30 -23.53
N LYS A 346 4.90 39.88 -22.60
CA LYS A 346 3.81 40.84 -22.92
C LYS A 346 2.73 40.33 -23.90
N GLY A 347 2.31 39.06 -23.77
CA GLY A 347 1.18 38.53 -24.56
C GLY A 347 1.41 38.49 -26.08
N GLN A 348 2.66 38.34 -26.53
CA GLN A 348 2.99 38.24 -27.96
C GLN A 348 2.30 37.03 -28.64
N VAL A 349 1.71 37.28 -29.81
CA VAL A 349 1.20 36.27 -30.73
C VAL A 349 2.28 36.00 -31.79
N PHE A 350 2.70 34.74 -31.93
CA PHE A 350 3.59 34.32 -33.02
C PHE A 350 2.71 33.92 -34.21
N SER A 351 2.80 34.67 -35.31
CA SER A 351 2.05 34.45 -36.56
C SER A 351 2.73 33.46 -37.47
#